data_AF-A0A099KBF6-F1
#
_entry.id   AF-A0A099KBF6-F1
#
_cell.length_a   1.000
_cell.length_b   1.000
_cell.length_c   1.000
_cell.angle_alpha   90.00
_cell.angle_beta   90.00
_cell.angle_gamma   90.00
#
_symmetry.space_group_name_H-M   'P 1'
#
loop_
_entity.id
_entity.type
_entity.pdbx_description
1 polymer ?
#
loop_
_entity_poly.entity_id
_entity_poly.type
_entity_poly.pdbx_seq_one_letter_code
_entity_poly.pdbx_strand_id
1 'polypeptide(L)' 'MSESAPCLYCQTDNEAGLRDCKNCGMPLAPSHPENRKRGLKFFSKAFWLIAIFCVIMMFYLPR' A
#
# COMPACT_ATOMS: atom_id res chain seq x y z
N MET A 1 -2.51 15.65 -16.80
CA MET A 1 -2.72 14.24 -16.41
C MET A 1 -4.11 14.13 -15.82
N SER A 2 -5.07 13.57 -16.52
CA SER A 2 -6.33 13.12 -15.92
C SER A 2 -6.02 11.88 -15.09
N GLU A 3 -6.12 11.96 -13.76
CA GLU A 3 -6.12 10.76 -12.92
C GLU A 3 -7.32 9.90 -13.34
N SER A 4 -7.08 8.64 -13.71
CA SER A 4 -8.12 7.63 -13.89
C SER A 4 -8.01 6.66 -12.73
N ALA A 5 -9.14 6.34 -12.10
CA ALA A 5 -9.21 5.35 -11.03
C ALA A 5 -10.07 4.17 -11.48
N PRO A 6 -9.55 2.93 -11.40
CA PRO A 6 -10.34 1.75 -11.72
C PRO A 6 -11.40 1.53 -10.63
N CYS A 7 -12.63 1.21 -11.05
CA CYS A 7 -13.69 0.84 -10.11
C CYS A 7 -13.38 -0.52 -9.48
N LEU A 8 -13.42 -0.63 -8.16
CA LEU A 8 -13.09 -1.87 -7.43
C LEU A 8 -13.98 -3.08 -7.81
N TYR A 9 -15.18 -2.83 -8.33
CA TYR A 9 -16.15 -3.87 -8.61
C TYR A 9 -16.11 -4.37 -10.06
N CYS A 10 -16.16 -3.45 -11.02
CA CYS A 10 -16.20 -3.80 -12.44
C CYS A 10 -14.88 -3.54 -13.17
N GLN A 11 -13.86 -3.04 -12.46
CA GLN A 11 -12.52 -2.74 -12.97
C GLN A 11 -12.53 -1.76 -14.15
N THR A 12 -13.64 -1.06 -14.39
CA THR A 12 -13.73 -0.03 -15.42
C THR A 12 -12.97 1.21 -14.98
N ASP A 13 -12.19 1.77 -15.88
CA ASP A 13 -11.54 3.07 -15.69
C ASP A 13 -12.59 4.18 -15.64
N ASN A 14 -12.57 4.95 -14.56
CA ASN A 14 -13.42 6.11 -14.37
C ASN A 14 -12.55 7.34 -14.11
N GLU A 15 -13.00 8.49 -14.60
CA GLU A 15 -12.27 9.75 -14.39
C GLU A 15 -12.22 10.09 -12.90
N ALA A 16 -11.07 10.55 -12.41
CA ALA A 16 -10.92 10.98 -11.03
C ALA A 16 -11.83 12.18 -10.77
N GLY A 17 -12.76 12.00 -9.82
CA GLY A 17 -13.77 12.98 -9.47
C GLY A 17 -15.21 12.48 -9.64
N LEU A 18 -15.41 11.34 -10.30
CA LEU A 18 -16.72 10.68 -10.27
C LEU A 18 -17.00 10.05 -8.90
N ARG A 19 -18.20 10.31 -8.39
CA ARG A 19 -18.71 9.71 -7.16
C ARG A 19 -19.21 8.29 -7.38
N ASP A 20 -19.73 8.01 -8.57
CA ASP A 20 -20.33 6.73 -8.93
C ASP A 20 -19.75 6.25 -10.26
N CYS A 21 -19.65 4.93 -10.42
CA CYS A 21 -19.07 4.33 -11.61
C CYS A 21 -20.00 4.52 -12.80
N LYS A 22 -19.45 4.98 -13.95
CA LYS A 22 -20.24 5.15 -15.18
C LYS A 22 -20.80 3.83 -15.73
N ASN A 23 -20.17 2.70 -15.40
CA ASN A 23 -20.54 1.40 -15.94
C ASN A 23 -21.47 0.61 -15.00
N CYS A 24 -21.17 0.55 -13.70
CA CYS A 24 -21.93 -0.27 -12.75
C CYS A 24 -22.75 0.53 -11.73
N GLY A 25 -22.63 1.87 -11.70
CA GLY A 25 -23.36 2.73 -10.77
C GLY A 25 -22.94 2.61 -9.30
N MET A 26 -21.88 1.85 -8.99
CA MET A 26 -21.38 1.69 -7.63
C MET A 26 -20.49 2.87 -7.21
N PRO A 27 -20.48 3.24 -5.91
CA PRO A 27 -19.70 4.38 -5.42
C PRO A 27 -18.21 4.14 -5.65
N LEU A 28 -17.56 5.09 -6.30
CA LEU A 28 -16.11 5.11 -6.47
C LEU A 28 -15.46 5.46 -5.14
N ALA A 29 -14.51 4.63 -4.71
CA ALA A 29 -13.72 4.93 -3.52
C ALA A 29 -12.97 6.26 -3.77
N PRO A 30 -13.17 7.29 -2.94
CA PRO A 30 -12.40 8.52 -3.06
C PRO A 30 -10.93 8.15 -2.92
N SER A 31 -10.14 8.54 -3.92
CA SER A 31 -8.70 8.32 -3.99
C SER A 31 -8.08 8.51 -2.62
N HIS A 32 -7.58 7.40 -2.02
CA HIS A 32 -7.08 7.38 -0.66
C HIS A 32 -5.92 8.39 -0.55
N PRO A 33 -6.12 9.54 0.12
CA PRO A 33 -5.05 10.50 0.26
C PRO A 33 -4.06 9.94 1.30
N GLU A 34 -2.85 9.67 0.83
CA GLU A 34 -1.64 10.13 1.53
C GLU A 34 -1.15 9.39 2.79
N ASN A 35 -1.50 8.11 3.02
CA ASN A 35 -0.86 7.34 4.11
C ASN A 35 0.21 6.31 3.68
N ARG A 36 0.63 6.28 2.41
CA ARG A 36 1.71 5.37 1.95
C ARG A 36 3.10 5.66 2.56
N LYS A 37 3.36 6.87 3.05
CA LYS A 37 4.71 7.27 3.49
C LYS A 37 5.00 7.01 4.97
N ARG A 38 3.97 6.86 5.82
CA ARG A 38 4.15 6.76 7.28
C ARG A 38 4.50 5.35 7.74
N GLY A 39 3.98 4.32 7.08
CA GLY A 39 4.25 2.91 7.42
C GLY A 39 5.67 2.42 7.08
N LEU A 40 6.26 2.93 6.00
CA LEU A 40 7.51 2.36 5.46
C LEU A 40 8.73 2.64 6.35
N LYS A 41 8.80 3.82 6.98
CA LYS A 41 9.91 4.16 7.90
C LYS A 41 9.89 3.34 9.17
N PHE A 42 8.71 3.08 9.72
CA PHE A 42 8.55 2.22 10.89
C PHE A 42 8.94 0.77 10.57
N PHE A 43 8.47 0.27 9.42
CA PHE A 43 8.77 -1.08 8.96
C PHE A 43 10.27 -1.30 8.74
N SER A 44 10.96 -0.34 8.12
CA SER A 44 12.41 -0.42 7.89
C SER A 44 13.21 -0.46 9.20
N LYS A 45 12.81 0.32 10.21
CA LYS A 45 13.49 0.35 11.52
C LYS A 45 13.26 -0.94 12.31
N ALA A 46 12.06 -1.52 12.26
CA ALA A 46 11.75 -2.81 12.87
C ALA A 46 12.52 -3.97 12.20
N PHE A 47 12.58 -3.96 10.86
CA PHE A 47 13.33 -4.96 10.08
C PHE A 47 14.81 -4.99 10.45
N TRP A 48 15.46 -3.83 10.57
CA TRP A 48 16.88 -3.75 10.93
C TRP A 48 17.18 -4.31 12.33
N LEU A 49 16.26 -4.13 13.28
CA LEU A 49 16.40 -4.66 14.65
C LEU A 49 16.38 -6.20 14.64
N ILE A 50 15.43 -6.79 13.91
CA ILE A 50 15.30 -8.25 13.77
C ILE A 50 16.50 -8.84 13.00
N ALA A 51 16.95 -8.17 11.94
CA ALA A 51 18.10 -8.61 11.14
C ALA A 51 19.38 -8.69 11.98
N ILE A 52 19.68 -7.67 12.80
CA ILE A 52 20.82 -7.70 13.73
C ILE A 52 20.71 -8.89 14.68
N PHE A 53 19.53 -9.09 15.28
CA PHE A 53 19.31 -10.20 16.22
C PHE A 53 19.58 -11.57 15.58
N CYS A 54 19.10 -11.78 14.35
CA CYS A 54 19.38 -13.01 13.59
C CYS A 54 20.87 -13.22 13.32
N VAL A 55 21.61 -12.17 12.93
CA VAL A 55 23.05 -12.28 12.69
C VAL A 55 23.79 -12.65 13.98
N ILE A 56 23.43 -12.04 15.12
CA ILE A 56 24.01 -12.39 16.42
C ILE A 56 23.79 -13.88 16.73
N MET A 57 22.56 -14.38 16.57
CA MET A 57 22.23 -15.79 16.81
C MET A 57 23.02 -16.73 15.90
N MET A 58 23.25 -16.35 14.63
CA MET A 58 24.06 -17.12 13.68
C MET A 58 25.52 -17.25 14.13
N PHE A 59 26.11 -16.19 14.71
CA PHE A 59 27.45 -16.26 15.29
C PHE A 59 27.47 -17.00 16.65
N TYR A 60 26.36 -16.94 17.40
CA TYR A 60 26.25 -17.55 18.73
C TYR A 60 26.08 -19.06 18.70
N LEU A 61 25.61 -19.63 17.59
CA LEU A 61 25.77 -21.05 17.30
C LEU A 61 27.09 -21.20 16.54
N PRO A 62 28.24 -21.33 17.23
CA PRO A 62 29.42 -21.86 16.56
C PRO A 62 29.01 -23.25 16.08
N ARG A 63 28.88 -23.39 14.77
CA ARG A 63 28.76 -24.66 14.05
C ARG A 63 29.64 -25.73 14.69
#